data_AF-A0A1G2U0S3-F1
#
_entry.id   AF-A0A1G2U0S3-F1
#
_cell.length_a   1.000
_cell.length_b   1.000
_cell.length_c   1.000
_cell.angle_alpha   90.00
_cell.angle_beta   90.00
_cell.angle_gamma   90.00
#
_symmetry.space_group_name_H-M   'P 1'
#
loop_
_entity.id
_entity.type
_entity.pdbx_description
1 polymer ?
#
loop_
_entity_poly.entity_id
_entity_poly.type
_entity_poly.pdbx_seq_one_letter_code
_entity_poly.pdbx_strand_id
1 'polypeptide(L)'
;MPKSRASPIRAVVDKVVPGKHGFYAVATPEEESLRRMTGKTGITFSLEPEDGAWRETEHPVPGDIVLLHDVRERRQGWRASRAGLHHLET
;
A
#
# COMPACT_ATOMS: atom_id res chain seq x y z
N MET A 1 12.56 -17.62 -17.42
CA MET A 1 13.08 -16.27 -17.11
C MET A 1 12.59 -15.87 -15.73
N PRO A 2 13.45 -15.54 -14.75
CA PRO A 2 12.95 -14.98 -13.51
C PRO A 2 12.43 -13.57 -13.84
N LYS A 3 11.13 -13.34 -13.67
CA LYS A 3 10.56 -11.99 -13.69
C LYS A 3 11.26 -11.23 -12.56
N SER A 4 12.10 -10.25 -12.91
CA SER A 4 12.61 -9.29 -11.93
C SER A 4 11.40 -8.76 -11.16
N ARG A 5 11.25 -9.18 -9.90
CA ARG A 5 10.21 -8.61 -9.03
C ARG A 5 10.66 -7.18 -8.80
N ALA A 6 9.90 -6.22 -9.32
CA ALA A 6 10.12 -4.82 -9.00
C ALA A 6 10.25 -4.66 -7.48
N SER A 7 11.23 -3.87 -7.04
CA SER A 7 11.43 -3.56 -5.63
C SER A 7 10.13 -3.01 -5.03
N PRO A 8 9.82 -3.32 -3.75
CA PRO A 8 8.66 -2.73 -3.09
C PRO A 8 8.74 -1.21 -3.06
N ILE A 9 7.59 -0.56 -3.16
CA ILE A 9 7.44 0.88 -2.97
C ILE A 9 7.30 1.14 -1.48
N ARG A 10 8.19 1.95 -0.91
CA ARG A 10 8.08 2.44 0.47
C ARG A 10 7.12 3.63 0.50
N ALA A 11 6.12 3.57 1.36
CA ALA A 11 5.04 4.55 1.44
C ALA A 11 4.62 4.77 2.90
N VAL A 12 4.12 5.97 3.18
CA VAL A 12 3.58 6.35 4.49
C VAL A 12 2.07 6.22 4.45
N VAL A 13 1.48 5.56 5.43
CA VAL A 13 0.02 5.46 5.58
C VAL A 13 -0.54 6.83 5.93
N ASP A 14 -1.45 7.35 5.12
CA ASP A 14 -2.12 8.62 5.37
C ASP A 14 -3.37 8.43 6.23
N LYS A 15 -4.14 7.37 5.93
CA LYS A 15 -5.41 7.06 6.61
C LYS A 15 -5.90 5.64 6.32
N VAL A 16 -6.73 5.14 7.22
CA VAL A 16 -7.55 3.93 7.03
C VAL A 16 -9.01 4.36 6.84
N VAL A 17 -9.69 3.78 5.85
CA VAL A 17 -11.03 4.16 5.44
C VAL A 17 -11.94 2.94 5.40
N PRO A 18 -13.15 2.99 5.99
CA PRO A 18 -14.17 1.97 5.78
C PRO A 18 -14.76 2.09 4.36
N GLY A 19 -14.61 1.05 3.55
CA GLY A 19 -15.18 0.96 2.21
C GLY A 19 -16.33 -0.04 2.11
N LYS A 20 -16.98 -0.08 0.95
CA LYS A 20 -18.06 -1.04 0.65
C LYS A 20 -17.64 -2.51 0.84
N HIS A 21 -16.37 -2.80 0.61
CA HIS A 21 -15.79 -4.14 0.65
C HIS A 21 -14.90 -4.37 1.88
N GLY A 22 -15.07 -3.56 2.92
CA GLY A 22 -14.22 -3.58 4.11
C GLY A 22 -13.22 -2.42 4.17
N PHE A 23 -12.34 -2.47 5.15
CA PHE A 23 -11.34 -1.44 5.39
C PHE A 23 -10.22 -1.48 4.36
N TYR A 24 -9.76 -0.31 3.97
CA TYR A 24 -8.57 -0.17 3.14
C TYR A 24 -7.74 1.02 3.63
N ALA A 25 -6.44 0.93 3.43
CA ALA A 25 -5.51 2.01 3.72
C ALA A 25 -5.20 2.80 2.45
N VAL A 26 -4.94 4.09 2.62
CA VAL A 26 -4.34 4.98 1.63
C VAL A 26 -2.94 5.30 2.09
N ALA A 27 -1.96 5.11 1.21
CA ALA A 27 -0.56 5.40 1.50
C ALA A 27 0.07 6.23 0.39
N THR A 28 0.87 7.23 0.78
CA THR A 28 1.59 8.10 -0.12
C THR A 28 3.04 7.63 -0.26
N PRO A 29 3.55 7.40 -1.49
CA PRO A 29 4.95 7.07 -1.71
C PRO A 29 5.90 8.12 -1.11
N GLU A 30 7.01 7.66 -0.56
CA GLU A 30 8.10 8.56 -0.12
C GLU A 30 8.89 9.09 -1.32
N GLU A 31 9.04 8.30 -2.38
CA GLU A 31 9.73 8.73 -3.59
C GLU A 31 8.88 9.75 -4.37
N GLU A 32 9.46 10.93 -4.60
CA GLU A 32 8.78 12.06 -5.27
C GLU A 32 8.28 11.71 -6.68
N SER A 33 9.03 10.90 -7.44
CA SER A 33 8.63 10.47 -8.79
C SER A 33 7.31 9.68 -8.76
N LEU A 34 7.18 8.75 -7.81
CA LEU A 34 6.00 7.93 -7.57
C LEU A 34 4.87 8.73 -6.96
N ARG A 35 5.17 9.69 -6.07
CA ARG A 35 4.19 10.62 -5.51
C ARG A 35 3.53 11.47 -6.61
N ARG A 36 4.30 11.97 -7.59
CA ARG A 36 3.76 12.69 -8.75
C ARG A 36 2.88 11.81 -9.64
N MET A 37 3.30 10.56 -9.85
CA MET A 37 2.56 9.59 -10.67
C MET A 37 1.23 9.16 -10.02
N THR A 38 1.23 8.94 -8.71
CA THR A 38 0.05 8.50 -7.95
C THR A 38 -0.88 9.65 -7.57
N GLY A 39 -0.37 10.88 -7.60
CA GLY A 39 -1.13 12.10 -7.34
C GLY A 39 -1.73 12.14 -5.94
N LYS A 40 -2.80 12.93 -5.78
CA LYS A 40 -3.45 13.15 -4.47
C LYS A 40 -4.21 11.94 -3.92
N THR A 41 -4.41 10.90 -4.75
CA THR A 41 -5.16 9.70 -4.35
C THR A 41 -4.30 8.68 -3.62
N GLY A 42 -2.97 8.75 -3.75
CA GLY A 42 -2.04 7.78 -3.19
C GLY A 42 -2.21 6.38 -3.78
N ILE A 43 -1.63 5.39 -3.11
CA ILE A 43 -1.78 3.96 -3.40
C ILE A 43 -2.68 3.34 -2.33
N THR A 44 -3.65 2.55 -2.76
CA THR A 44 -4.58 1.86 -1.86
C THR A 44 -4.25 0.39 -1.69
N PHE A 45 -4.56 -0.17 -0.53
CA PHE A 45 -4.55 -1.62 -0.31
C PHE A 45 -5.60 -2.04 0.70
N SER A 46 -6.15 -3.24 0.50
CA SER A 46 -7.18 -3.80 1.38
C SER A 46 -6.57 -4.25 2.71
N LEU A 47 -7.30 -4.06 3.79
CA LEU A 47 -6.97 -4.59 5.12
C LEU A 47 -7.76 -5.86 5.44
N GLU A 48 -8.71 -6.23 4.57
CA GLU A 48 -9.51 -7.43 4.79
C GLU A 48 -8.64 -8.68 4.63
N PRO A 49 -8.68 -9.61 5.60
CA PRO A 49 -7.90 -10.86 5.54
C PRO A 49 -8.17 -11.68 4.28
N GLU A 50 -9.41 -11.66 3.79
CA GLU A 50 -9.85 -12.40 2.61
C GLU A 50 -9.16 -11.95 1.32
N ASP A 51 -8.80 -10.66 1.22
CA ASP A 51 -8.10 -10.10 0.06
C ASP A 51 -6.60 -10.45 0.08
N GLY A 52 -6.05 -10.82 1.24
CA GLY A 52 -4.64 -11.20 1.42
C GLY A 52 -3.63 -10.09 1.10
N ALA A 53 -4.10 -8.85 0.94
CA ALA A 53 -3.24 -7.72 0.60
C ALA A 53 -2.44 -7.27 1.82
N TRP A 54 -3.08 -7.10 2.97
CA TRP A 54 -2.40 -6.84 4.25
C TRP A 54 -2.04 -8.14 4.96
N ARG A 55 -0.82 -8.23 5.49
CA ARG A 55 -0.28 -9.46 6.09
C ARG A 55 -0.15 -9.41 7.61
N GLU A 56 -0.25 -8.23 8.19
CA GLU A 56 -0.14 -8.07 9.64
C GLU A 56 -1.49 -8.32 10.31
N THR A 57 -1.45 -8.70 11.58
CA THR A 57 -2.66 -8.96 12.37
C THR A 57 -3.42 -7.67 12.70
N GLU A 58 -2.70 -6.56 12.89
CA GLU A 58 -3.29 -5.27 13.26
C GLU A 58 -3.36 -4.36 12.04
N HIS A 59 -4.38 -3.49 11.99
CA HIS A 59 -4.46 -2.46 10.97
C HIS A 59 -3.31 -1.46 11.13
N PRO A 60 -2.72 -0.97 10.03
CA PRO A 60 -1.76 0.10 10.12
C PRO A 60 -2.44 1.39 10.57
N VAL A 61 -1.67 2.28 11.19
CA VAL A 61 -2.13 3.60 11.62
C VAL A 61 -1.51 4.71 10.75
N PRO A 62 -2.13 5.90 10.67
CA PRO A 62 -1.52 7.04 9.99
C PRO A 62 -0.10 7.32 10.51
N GLY A 63 0.85 7.48 9.58
CA GLY A 63 2.27 7.66 9.88
C GLY A 63 3.10 6.39 9.77
N ASP A 64 2.48 5.20 9.77
CA ASP A 64 3.21 3.94 9.58
C ASP A 64 3.87 3.89 8.20
N ILE A 65 5.06 3.30 8.16
CA ILE A 65 5.77 3.02 6.92
C ILE A 65 5.44 1.61 6.48
N VAL A 66 4.96 1.48 5.25
CA VAL A 66 4.59 0.20 4.64
C VAL A 66 5.38 -0.07 3.37
N LEU A 67 5.59 -1.34 3.09
CA LEU A 67 6.16 -1.82 1.83
C LEU A 67 5.04 -2.33 0.92
N LEU A 68 4.86 -1.68 -0.22
CA LEU A 68 3.82 -2.00 -1.19
C LEU A 68 4.41 -2.78 -2.36
N HIS A 69 3.83 -3.93 -2.65
CA HIS A 69 4.25 -4.81 -3.74
C HIS A 69 3.18 -4.92 -4.81
N ASP A 70 3.63 -5.23 -6.03
CA ASP A 70 2.76 -5.51 -7.17
C ASP A 70 1.74 -4.38 -7.44
N VAL A 71 2.19 -3.13 -7.27
CA VAL A 71 1.36 -1.93 -7.44
C VAL A 71 0.97 -1.76 -8.90
N ARG A 72 -0.34 -1.56 -9.15
CA ARG A 72 -0.89 -1.39 -10.49
C ARG A 72 -1.96 -0.30 -10.52
N GLU A 73 -2.02 0.43 -11.62
CA GLU A 73 -3.13 1.34 -11.89
C GLU A 73 -4.40 0.54 -12.22
N ARG A 74 -5.51 0.95 -11.61
CA ARG A 74 -6.87 0.44 -11.85
C ARG A 74 -7.79 1.62 -12.13
N ARG A 75 -9.04 1.34 -12.55
CA ARG A 75 -10.06 2.37 -12.82
C ARG A 75 -10.28 3.35 -11.66
N GLN A 76 -10.07 2.93 -10.42
CA GLN A 76 -10.28 3.73 -9.21
C GLN A 76 -8.97 4.32 -8.64
N GLY A 77 -7.85 4.20 -9.35
CA GLY A 77 -6.53 4.64 -8.91
C GLY A 77 -5.54 3.50 -8.72
N TRP A 78 -4.43 3.80 -8.05
CA TRP A 78 -3.33 2.85 -7.83
C TRP A 78 -3.65 1.91 -6.67
N ARG A 79 -3.42 0.61 -6.87
CA ARG A 79 -3.67 -0.42 -5.87
C ARG A 79 -2.48 -1.36 -5.73
N ALA A 80 -2.05 -1.60 -4.50
CA ALA A 80 -1.12 -2.68 -4.16
C ALA A 80 -1.91 -3.96 -3.89
N SER A 81 -1.42 -5.09 -4.40
CA SER A 81 -2.02 -6.39 -4.09
C SER A 81 -1.38 -7.08 -2.89
N ARG A 82 -0.26 -6.54 -2.38
CA ARG A 82 0.40 -6.99 -1.15
C ARG A 82 1.05 -5.79 -0.45
N ALA A 83 0.93 -5.75 0.86
CA ALA A 83 1.45 -4.73 1.75
C ALA A 83 1.83 -5.36 3.11
N GLY A 84 2.80 -4.77 3.78
CA GLY A 84 3.22 -5.14 5.13
C GLY A 84 3.96 -4.00 5.80
N LEU A 85 4.11 -4.07 7.13
CA LEU A 85 4.86 -3.06 7.88
C LEU A 85 6.35 -3.10 7.49
N HIS A 86 6.95 -1.92 7.37
CA HIS A 86 8.39 -1.82 7.28
C HIS A 86 8.98 -1.87 8.69
N HIS A 87 9.28 -3.08 9.16
CA HIS A 87 10.06 -3.26 10.38
C HIS A 87 11.48 -2.75 10.13
N LEU A 88 11.85 -1.64 10.76
CA LEU A 88 13.26 -1.28 10.90
C LEU A 88 13.88 -2.31 11.83
N GLU A 89 14.80 -3.14 11.33
CA GLU A 89 15.65 -3.93 12.21
C GLU A 89 16.47 -2.93 13.04
N THR A 90 16.12 -2.81 14.32
CA THR A 90 16.88 -2.06 15.34
C THR A 90 18.23 -2.69 15.64
#